data_AF-A0A0C1JQ21-F1
#
_entry.id   AF-A0A0C1JQ21-F1
#
_cell.length_a   1.000
_cell.length_b   1.000
_cell.length_c   1.000
_cell.angle_alpha   90.00
_cell.angle_beta   90.00
_cell.angle_gamma   90.00
#
_symmetry.space_group_name_H-M   'P 1'
#
loop_
_entity.id
_entity.type
_entity.pdbx_description
1 polymer ?
#
loop_
_entity_poly.entity_id
_entity_poly.type
_entity_poly.pdbx_seq_one_letter_code
_entity_poly.pdbx_strand_id
1 'polypeptide(L)' 'MSGGPQNLTIMGRPRLPQADVRSERVVTFLTPPEHRHLRKLAQVSNQSLSAKCHELLVRAMQDQTKTGGTEGE' A
#
# COMPACT_ATOMS: atom_id res chain seq x y z
N MET A 1 -37.89 19.44 -23.54
CA MET A 1 -37.46 18.08 -23.18
C MET A 1 -35.94 18.03 -23.24
N SER A 2 -35.26 18.12 -22.10
CA SER A 2 -33.80 17.94 -22.02
C SER A 2 -33.50 17.31 -20.67
N GLY A 3 -33.17 16.02 -20.68
CA GLY A 3 -32.89 15.23 -19.48
C GLY A 3 -31.58 15.65 -18.83
N GLY A 4 -31.63 16.01 -17.55
CA GLY A 4 -30.45 16.21 -16.72
C GLY A 4 -29.77 14.88 -16.40
N PRO A 5 -28.45 14.88 -16.11
CA PRO A 5 -27.73 13.66 -15.78
C PRO A 5 -28.29 13.08 -14.47
N GLN A 6 -28.70 11.83 -14.56
CA GLN A 6 -29.34 11.10 -13.48
C GLN A 6 -28.35 10.90 -12.33
N ASN A 7 -28.61 11.56 -11.21
CA ASN A 7 -27.90 11.34 -9.97
C ASN A 7 -28.26 9.93 -9.47
N LEU A 8 -27.40 8.95 -9.79
CA LEU A 8 -27.54 7.58 -9.34
C LEU A 8 -27.37 7.56 -7.83
N THR A 9 -28.49 7.55 -7.10
CA THR A 9 -28.56 7.31 -5.66
C THR A 9 -28.06 5.89 -5.39
N ILE A 10 -26.75 5.70 -5.27
CA ILE A 10 -26.15 4.43 -4.85
C ILE A 10 -26.51 4.25 -3.37
N MET A 11 -27.59 3.52 -3.10
CA MET A 11 -27.93 3.10 -1.74
C MET A 11 -26.91 2.04 -1.28
N GLY A 12 -25.90 2.47 -0.51
CA GLY A 12 -24.82 1.64 0.01
C GLY A 12 -23.66 2.46 0.57
N ARG A 13 -22.64 1.80 1.12
CA ARG A 13 -21.42 2.49 1.59
C ARG A 13 -20.80 3.24 0.39
N PRO A 14 -20.47 4.54 0.52
CA PRO A 14 -19.85 5.29 -0.55
C PRO A 14 -18.63 4.56 -1.10
N ARG A 15 -18.45 4.57 -2.43
CA ARG A 15 -17.27 3.99 -3.05
C ARG A 15 -16.05 4.75 -2.55
N LEU A 16 -14.99 4.00 -2.23
CA LEU A 16 -13.73 4.59 -1.84
C LEU A 16 -13.21 5.47 -3.00
N PRO A 17 -12.70 6.69 -2.74
CA PRO A 17 -12.08 7.52 -3.76
C PRO A 17 -11.02 6.71 -4.52
N GLN A 18 -10.95 6.90 -5.85
CA GLN A 18 -10.08 6.08 -6.69
C GLN A 18 -8.59 6.16 -6.28
N ALA A 19 -8.16 7.29 -5.72
CA ALA A 19 -6.81 7.49 -5.18
C ALA A 19 -6.47 6.58 -3.99
N ASP A 20 -7.47 6.16 -3.21
CA ASP A 20 -7.29 5.34 -2.01
C ASP A 20 -7.50 3.84 -2.30
N VAL A 21 -7.97 3.51 -3.51
CA VAL A 21 -8.14 2.13 -3.95
C VAL A 21 -6.76 1.54 -4.22
N ARG A 22 -6.47 0.40 -3.58
CA ARG A 22 -5.28 -0.42 -3.90
C ARG A 22 -5.47 -1.07 -5.28
N SER A 23 -5.12 -0.34 -6.34
CA SER A 23 -5.24 -0.80 -7.73
C SER A 23 -4.05 -1.66 -8.17
N GLU A 24 -2.91 -1.55 -7.49
CA GLU A 24 -1.65 -2.16 -7.92
C GLU A 24 -1.17 -3.26 -6.97
N ARG A 25 -0.47 -4.25 -7.54
CA ARG A 25 0.14 -5.36 -6.79
C ARG A 25 1.62 -5.44 -7.12
N VAL A 26 2.45 -5.45 -6.09
CA VAL A 26 3.88 -5.65 -6.21
C VAL A 26 4.21 -7.11 -5.90
N VAL A 27 5.01 -7.73 -6.76
CA VAL A 27 5.50 -9.11 -6.61
C VAL A 27 7.02 -9.07 -6.55
N THR A 28 7.60 -9.80 -5.60
CA THR A 28 9.04 -9.87 -5.37
C THR A 28 9.49 -11.31 -5.22
N PHE A 29 10.67 -11.63 -5.75
CA PHE A 29 11.32 -12.92 -5.53
C PHE A 29 12.18 -12.84 -4.28
N LEU A 30 12.06 -13.86 -3.44
CA LEU A 30 12.81 -13.98 -2.18
C LEU A 30 13.51 -15.31 -2.14
N THR A 31 14.68 -15.33 -1.53
CA THR A 31 15.32 -16.60 -1.16
C THR A 31 14.49 -17.29 -0.05
N PRO A 32 14.57 -18.63 0.09
CA PRO A 32 13.91 -19.34 1.19
C PRO A 32 14.22 -18.79 2.60
N PRO A 33 15.46 -18.41 2.97
CA PRO A 33 15.73 -17.81 4.28
C PRO A 33 15.10 -16.42 4.45
N GLU A 34 15.13 -15.55 3.43
CA GLU A 34 14.46 -14.24 3.47
C GLU A 34 12.96 -14.39 3.72
N HIS A 35 12.30 -15.27 2.95
CA HIS A 35 10.87 -15.52 3.11
C HIS A 35 10.55 -16.03 4.53
N ARG A 36 11.36 -16.93 5.08
CA ARG A 36 11.19 -17.43 6.46
C ARG A 36 11.33 -16.31 7.49
N HIS A 37 12.33 -15.44 7.32
CA HIS A 37 12.57 -14.32 8.22
C HIS A 37 11.39 -13.34 8.20
N LEU A 38 10.94 -12.92 7.02
CA LEU A 38 9.80 -12.01 6.87
C LEU A 38 8.50 -12.61 7.44
N ARG A 39 8.28 -13.90 7.24
CA ARG A 39 7.12 -14.60 7.80
C ARG A 39 7.13 -14.59 9.33
N LYS A 40 8.29 -14.78 9.96
CA LYS A 40 8.44 -14.69 11.41
C LYS A 40 8.14 -13.28 11.92
N LEU A 41 8.65 -12.24 11.24
CA LEU A 41 8.38 -10.85 11.59
C LEU A 41 6.88 -10.50 11.50
N ALA A 42 6.21 -10.97 10.44
CA ALA A 42 4.78 -10.78 10.27
C ALA A 42 3.98 -11.47 11.38
N GLN A 43 4.36 -12.69 11.77
CA GLN A 43 3.75 -13.43 12.89
C GLN A 43 3.90 -12.68 14.22
N VAL A 44 5.10 -12.19 14.55
CA VAL A 44 5.36 -11.42 15.77
C VAL A 44 4.51 -10.15 15.82
N SER A 45 4.25 -9.53 14.67
CA SER A 45 3.45 -8.31 14.57
C SER A 45 1.94 -8.59 14.44
N ASN A 46 1.51 -9.86 14.46
CA ASN A 46 0.14 -10.30 14.16
C ASN A 46 -0.43 -9.71 12.85
N GLN A 47 0.40 -9.66 11.81
CA GLN A 47 0.04 -9.14 10.50
C GLN A 47 0.17 -10.22 9.42
N SER A 48 -0.51 -10.02 8.29
CA SER A 48 -0.23 -10.81 7.10
C SER A 48 1.16 -10.47 6.54
N LEU A 49 1.76 -11.42 5.81
CA LEU A 49 3.07 -11.21 5.19
C LEU A 49 3.06 -9.98 4.26
N SER A 50 2.02 -9.82 3.44
CA SER A 50 1.90 -8.69 2.52
C SER A 50 1.75 -7.35 3.26
N ALA A 51 1.00 -7.31 4.37
CA ALA A 51 0.88 -6.11 5.19
C ALA A 51 2.22 -5.72 5.81
N LYS A 52 2.96 -6.70 6.37
CA LYS A 52 4.28 -6.43 6.94
C LYS A 52 5.28 -5.97 5.90
N CYS A 53 5.31 -6.60 4.72
CA CYS A 53 6.17 -6.17 3.63
C CYS A 53 5.85 -4.74 3.18
N HIS A 54 4.56 -4.40 3.04
CA HIS A 54 4.14 -3.04 2.68
C HIS A 54 4.59 -2.01 3.73
N GLU A 55 4.42 -2.31 5.02
CA GLU A 55 4.88 -1.45 6.12
C GLU A 55 6.39 -1.19 6.05
N LEU A 56 7.19 -2.24 5.86
CA LEU A 56 8.65 -2.13 5.74
C LEU A 56 9.06 -1.28 4.54
N LEU A 57 8.36 -1.43 3.41
CA LEU A 57 8.61 -0.67 2.18
C LEU A 57 8.31 0.82 2.39
N VAL A 58 7.15 1.15 2.98
CA VAL A 58 6.77 2.53 3.31
C VAL A 58 7.77 3.16 4.28
N ARG A 59 8.19 2.42 5.30
CA ARG A 59 9.19 2.89 6.27
C ARG A 59 10.53 3.19 5.59
N ALA A 60 11.01 2.29 4.72
CA ALA A 60 12.25 2.52 3.99
C ALA A 60 12.19 3.77 3.12
N MET A 61 11.06 4.04 2.45
CA MET A 61 10.86 5.27 1.67
C MET A 61 10.88 6.54 2.54
N GLN A 62 10.28 6.47 3.73
CA GLN A 62 10.29 7.58 4.69
C GLN A 62 11.68 7.82 5.30
N ASP A 63 12.48 6.77 5.47
CA ASP A 63 13.84 6.90 5.98
C ASP A 63 14.77 7.50 4.91
N GLN A 64 14.61 7.15 3.62
CA GLN A 64 15.39 7.75 2.53
C GLN A 64 15.09 9.23 2.29
N THR A 65 13.84 9.66 2.51
CA THR A 65 13.49 11.10 2.41
C THR A 65 14.12 11.94 3.51
N LYS A 66 14.53 11.34 4.64
CA LYS A 66 15.27 12.05 5.71
C LYS A 66 16.77 12.15 5.45
N THR A 67 17.35 11.22 4.70
CA THR A 67 18.79 11.20 4.39
C THR A 67 19.13 11.86 3.04
N GLY A 68 18.14 12.14 2.20
CA GLY A 68 18.30 12.81 0.89
C GLY A 68 18.37 14.34 0.90
N GLY A 69 18.56 14.99 2.05
CA GLY A 69 18.69 16.45 2.16
C GLY A 69 20.08 17.02 1.84
N THR A 70 20.96 16.27 1.16
CA THR A 70 22.33 16.74 0.86
C THR A 70 22.82 16.34 -0.54
N GLU A 71 22.04 16.55 -1.58
CA GLU A 71 22.50 16.68 -2.98
C GLU A 71 21.43 17.53 -3.68
N GLY A 72 21.63 18.69 -4.29
CA GLY A 72 22.73 19.59 -4.62
C GLY A 72 22.05 20.78 -5.34
N GLU A 73 22.70 21.94 -5.32
CA GLU A 73 22.35 23.22 -5.99
C GLU A 73 21.59 23.14 -7.32
#